data_AF-A0A9X8VFS0-F1
#
_entry.id   AF-A0A9X8VFS0-F1
#
_cell.length_a   1.000
_cell.length_b   1.000
_cell.length_c   1.000
_cell.angle_alpha   90.00
_cell.angle_beta   90.00
_cell.angle_gamma   90.00
#
_symmetry.space_group_name_H-M   'P 1'
#
loop_
_entity.id
_entity.type
_entity.pdbx_description
1 polymer ?
#
loop_
_entity_poly.entity_id
_entity_poly.type
_entity_poly.pdbx_seq_one_letter_code
_entity_poly.pdbx_strand_id
1 'polypeptide(L)'
;RQRFDELENKNALFGIIQGGVYEDLRDVSVKGLVDIGFDGYAVGGLAVGEPKEDMHRILEHVCPQIPEDKPRYLMGVGKPEDLVEGVRRGIDMFDCVMPTRNARNGHLFVTDGVVKIRNAKHKDDTSPLDKDCDCYTCRHYSRAYLHHLDRCNEILGARLNTIHNLRHYQRLMAGLRQAIEEGKLEQFVADFYGRIGKPIPPLNA
;
A
#
# COMPACT_ATOMS: atom_id res chain seq x y z
N ARG A 1 11.81 -26.34 -4.56
CA ARG A 1 12.32 -25.87 -5.87
C ARG A 1 12.37 -27.00 -6.90
N GLN A 2 13.18 -28.03 -6.71
CA GLN A 2 13.31 -29.18 -7.64
C GLN A 2 12.02 -29.65 -8.34
N ARG A 3 10.95 -29.96 -7.58
CA ARG A 3 9.69 -30.44 -8.16
C ARG A 3 9.00 -29.43 -9.10
N PHE A 4 9.18 -28.14 -8.85
CA PHE A 4 8.67 -27.07 -9.69
C PHE A 4 9.38 -27.05 -11.04
N ASP A 5 10.71 -27.21 -11.02
CA ASP A 5 11.55 -27.23 -12.23
C ASP A 5 11.34 -28.51 -13.04
N GLU A 6 11.23 -29.68 -12.39
CA GLU A 6 10.92 -30.97 -13.05
C GLU A 6 9.61 -30.96 -13.85
N LEU A 7 8.65 -30.14 -13.43
CA LEU A 7 7.36 -29.99 -14.08
C LEU A 7 7.37 -28.96 -15.22
N GLU A 8 8.52 -28.33 -15.49
CA GLU A 8 8.67 -27.25 -16.47
C GLU A 8 7.61 -26.14 -16.28
N ASN A 9 7.29 -25.83 -15.02
CA ASN A 9 6.25 -24.88 -14.71
C ASN A 9 6.67 -23.46 -15.12
N LYS A 10 5.88 -22.81 -15.96
CA LYS A 10 6.17 -21.46 -16.50
C LYS A 10 5.77 -20.31 -15.57
N ASN A 11 5.11 -20.62 -14.45
CA ASN A 11 4.69 -19.60 -13.49
C ASN A 11 5.90 -19.07 -12.70
N ALA A 12 5.72 -17.97 -11.97
CA ALA A 12 6.67 -17.54 -10.96
C ALA A 12 6.35 -18.20 -9.60
N LEU A 13 7.38 -18.57 -8.85
CA LEU A 13 7.27 -19.11 -7.49
C LEU A 13 7.99 -18.18 -6.51
N PHE A 14 7.27 -17.71 -5.50
CA PHE A 14 7.80 -16.83 -4.47
C PHE A 14 8.06 -17.60 -3.17
N GLY A 15 9.20 -17.31 -2.53
CA GLY A 15 9.47 -17.70 -1.14
C GLY A 15 8.84 -16.70 -0.17
N ILE A 16 8.39 -17.13 1.01
CA ILE A 16 7.80 -16.24 2.02
C ILE A 16 8.66 -16.24 3.28
N ILE A 17 9.34 -15.13 3.52
CA ILE A 17 10.18 -14.91 4.69
C ILE A 17 9.29 -14.77 5.93
N GLN A 18 9.57 -15.57 6.95
CA GLN A 18 8.88 -15.61 8.24
C GLN A 18 9.86 -15.27 9.37
N GLY A 19 9.39 -15.26 10.63
CA GLY A 19 10.21 -14.92 11.80
C GLY A 19 9.61 -13.87 12.72
N GLY A 20 8.40 -13.36 12.43
CA GLY A 20 7.73 -12.36 13.26
C GLY A 20 8.53 -11.06 13.35
N VAL A 21 8.68 -10.52 14.55
CA VAL A 21 9.45 -9.30 14.84
C VAL A 21 10.88 -9.57 15.32
N TYR A 22 11.36 -10.81 15.16
CA TYR A 22 12.65 -11.28 15.64
C TYR A 22 13.66 -11.37 14.49
N GLU A 23 14.71 -10.57 14.54
CA GLU A 23 15.72 -10.44 13.46
C GLU A 23 16.51 -11.74 13.25
N ASP A 24 16.87 -12.43 14.32
CA ASP A 24 17.57 -13.71 14.28
C ASP A 24 16.76 -14.80 13.54
N LEU A 25 15.45 -14.86 13.79
CA LEU A 25 14.57 -15.78 13.08
C LEU A 25 14.37 -15.36 11.61
N ARG A 26 14.37 -14.05 11.34
CA ARG A 26 14.30 -13.52 9.98
C ARG A 26 15.55 -13.88 9.19
N ASP A 27 16.74 -13.78 9.77
CA ASP A 27 18.02 -14.15 9.13
C ASP A 27 18.03 -15.62 8.72
N VAL A 28 17.61 -16.50 9.63
CA VAL A 28 17.48 -17.93 9.34
C VAL A 28 16.51 -18.16 8.18
N SER A 29 15.37 -17.46 8.17
CA SER A 29 14.36 -17.60 7.12
C SER A 29 14.85 -17.07 5.77
N VAL A 30 15.46 -15.88 5.72
CA VAL A 30 15.96 -15.30 4.47
C VAL A 30 17.04 -16.19 3.89
N LYS A 31 18.05 -16.56 4.68
CA LYS A 31 19.16 -17.41 4.23
C LYS A 31 18.64 -18.72 3.64
N GLY A 32 17.78 -19.43 4.35
CA GLY A 32 17.22 -20.70 3.86
C GLY A 32 16.43 -20.56 2.57
N LEU A 33 15.67 -19.47 2.39
CA LEU A 33 14.91 -19.24 1.16
C LEU A 33 15.80 -18.79 -0.01
N VAL A 34 16.83 -17.99 0.26
CA VAL A 34 17.82 -17.59 -0.75
C VAL A 34 18.60 -18.80 -1.25
N ASP A 35 19.04 -19.69 -0.35
CA ASP A 35 19.73 -20.94 -0.69
C ASP A 35 18.88 -21.86 -1.58
N ILE A 36 17.54 -21.84 -1.42
CA ILE A 36 16.60 -22.61 -2.26
C ILE A 36 16.43 -21.99 -3.66
N GLY A 37 16.45 -20.66 -3.76
CA GLY A 37 16.26 -19.92 -5.01
C GLY A 37 14.80 -19.79 -5.47
N PHE A 38 14.28 -18.57 -5.48
CA PHE A 38 12.92 -18.23 -5.91
C PHE A 38 12.90 -17.11 -6.95
N ASP A 39 11.77 -16.95 -7.64
CA ASP A 39 11.59 -15.89 -8.64
C ASP A 39 11.29 -14.53 -7.99
N GLY A 40 10.95 -14.54 -6.70
CA GLY A 40 10.72 -13.38 -5.85
C GLY A 40 10.60 -13.78 -4.38
N TYR A 41 10.66 -12.78 -3.49
CA TYR A 41 10.66 -13.00 -2.05
C TYR A 41 9.61 -12.12 -1.39
N ALA A 42 8.65 -12.76 -0.73
CA ALA A 42 7.65 -12.07 0.06
C ALA A 42 8.10 -11.94 1.52
N VAL A 43 7.76 -10.82 2.16
CA VAL A 43 7.90 -10.60 3.59
C VAL A 43 6.53 -10.81 4.24
N GLY A 44 6.37 -11.95 4.92
CA GLY A 44 5.14 -12.33 5.60
C GLY A 44 5.16 -12.00 7.09
N GLY A 45 3.98 -11.97 7.73
CA GLY A 45 3.84 -11.86 9.18
C GLY A 45 4.11 -10.48 9.78
N LEU A 46 4.03 -9.41 8.97
CA LEU A 46 4.20 -7.99 9.36
C LEU A 46 2.94 -7.16 9.06
N ALA A 47 1.77 -7.76 9.28
CA ALA A 47 0.47 -7.09 9.12
C ALA A 47 -0.54 -7.63 10.14
N VAL A 48 -0.06 -8.08 11.30
CA VAL A 48 -0.86 -8.85 12.28
C VAL A 48 -1.18 -8.06 13.55
N GLY A 49 -0.74 -6.80 13.62
CA GLY A 49 -1.09 -5.87 14.70
C GLY A 49 0.09 -5.33 15.49
N GLU A 50 1.31 -5.63 15.04
CA GLU A 50 2.55 -5.14 15.62
C GLU A 50 2.71 -3.60 15.47
N PRO A 51 3.51 -2.97 16.34
CA PRO A 51 3.86 -1.56 16.21
C PRO A 51 4.50 -1.24 14.85
N LYS A 52 4.27 -0.02 14.35
CA LYS A 52 4.85 0.41 13.06
C LYS A 52 6.37 0.47 13.07
N GLU A 53 6.94 0.80 14.23
CA GLU A 53 8.39 0.80 14.43
C GLU A 53 8.99 -0.60 14.24
N ASP A 54 8.33 -1.65 14.73
CA ASP A 54 8.78 -3.02 14.52
C ASP A 54 8.68 -3.44 13.05
N MET A 55 7.57 -3.08 12.37
CA MET A 55 7.44 -3.33 10.93
C MET A 55 8.58 -2.65 10.17
N HIS A 56 8.87 -1.37 10.44
CA HIS A 56 9.93 -0.61 9.78
C HIS A 56 11.32 -1.21 10.03
N ARG A 57 11.63 -1.54 11.29
CA ARG A 57 12.90 -2.16 11.69
C ARG A 57 13.11 -3.49 10.97
N ILE A 58 12.10 -4.35 10.92
CA ILE A 58 12.23 -5.64 10.24
C ILE A 58 12.38 -5.48 8.73
N LEU A 59 11.70 -4.52 8.11
CA LEU A 59 11.88 -4.23 6.68
C LEU A 59 13.30 -3.75 6.39
N GLU A 60 13.84 -2.84 7.20
CA GLU A 60 15.22 -2.35 7.08
C GLU A 60 16.25 -3.47 7.29
N HIS A 61 15.97 -4.43 8.17
CA HIS A 61 16.83 -5.58 8.41
C HIS A 61 16.78 -6.62 7.27
N VAL A 62 15.60 -6.91 6.74
CA VAL A 62 15.36 -8.03 5.81
C VAL A 62 15.57 -7.66 4.36
N CYS A 63 15.07 -6.50 3.91
CA CYS A 63 15.09 -6.13 2.50
C CYS A 63 16.49 -6.10 1.87
N PRO A 64 17.55 -5.61 2.57
CA PRO A 64 18.92 -5.65 2.05
C PRO A 64 19.50 -7.06 1.90
N GLN A 65 18.97 -8.05 2.61
CA GLN A 65 19.42 -9.44 2.54
C GLN A 65 18.79 -10.23 1.37
N ILE A 66 17.75 -9.67 0.74
CA ILE A 66 17.09 -10.27 -0.43
C ILE A 66 17.88 -9.89 -1.69
N PRO A 67 18.16 -10.84 -2.61
CA PRO A 67 18.85 -10.55 -3.86
C PRO A 67 18.25 -9.38 -4.63
N GLU A 68 19.10 -8.44 -5.06
CA GLU A 68 18.67 -7.19 -5.70
C GLU A 68 17.95 -7.40 -7.03
N ASP A 69 18.23 -8.51 -7.73
CA ASP A 69 17.61 -8.88 -8.99
C ASP A 69 16.23 -9.54 -8.83
N LYS A 70 15.68 -9.57 -7.61
CA LYS A 70 14.42 -10.25 -7.27
C LYS A 70 13.42 -9.28 -6.64
N PRO A 71 12.13 -9.36 -7.01
CA PRO A 71 11.10 -8.52 -6.42
C PRO A 71 10.84 -8.87 -4.95
N ARG A 72 10.62 -7.83 -4.14
CA ARG A 72 10.28 -7.89 -2.71
C ARG A 72 8.79 -7.59 -2.52
N TYR A 73 8.04 -8.53 -1.95
CA TYR A 73 6.59 -8.42 -1.80
C TYR A 73 6.16 -8.35 -0.33
N LEU A 74 5.62 -7.21 0.12
CA LEU A 74 5.05 -7.07 1.46
C LEU A 74 3.57 -7.44 1.48
N MET A 75 3.25 -8.54 2.17
CA MET A 75 1.91 -9.14 2.15
C MET A 75 0.95 -8.47 3.14
N GLY A 76 -0.25 -8.12 2.68
CA GLY A 76 -1.37 -7.69 3.53
C GLY A 76 -1.28 -6.27 4.10
N VAL A 77 -0.27 -5.50 3.73
CA VAL A 77 -0.05 -4.11 4.18
C VAL A 77 -0.67 -3.13 3.19
N GLY A 78 -1.32 -2.08 3.71
CA GLY A 78 -2.06 -1.22 2.79
C GLY A 78 -2.49 0.16 3.23
N LYS A 79 -2.12 0.72 4.39
CA LYS A 79 -2.37 2.17 4.55
C LYS A 79 -1.49 2.94 3.55
N PRO A 80 -1.92 4.09 3.00
CA PRO A 80 -1.09 4.89 2.10
C PRO A 80 0.31 5.18 2.67
N GLU A 81 0.40 5.49 3.97
CA GLU A 81 1.68 5.71 4.64
C GLU A 81 2.55 4.45 4.66
N ASP A 82 1.94 3.27 4.85
CA ASP A 82 2.68 2.00 4.88
C ASP A 82 3.24 1.64 3.49
N LEU A 83 2.54 2.01 2.41
CA LEU A 83 3.03 1.81 1.05
C LEU A 83 4.25 2.69 0.77
N VAL A 84 4.18 3.97 1.17
CA VAL A 84 5.30 4.91 1.06
C VAL A 84 6.51 4.39 1.84
N GLU A 85 6.31 4.01 3.11
CA GLU A 85 7.39 3.54 3.97
C GLU A 85 7.95 2.17 3.56
N GLY A 86 7.13 1.29 2.97
CA GLY A 86 7.58 0.03 2.39
C GLY A 86 8.48 0.27 1.18
N VAL A 87 8.09 1.18 0.27
CA VAL A 87 8.91 1.53 -0.91
C VAL A 87 10.23 2.15 -0.50
N ARG A 88 10.24 3.07 0.49
CA ARG A 88 11.47 3.64 1.05
C ARG A 88 12.42 2.58 1.63
N ARG A 89 11.90 1.42 2.02
CA ARG A 89 12.63 0.27 2.58
C ARG A 89 12.81 -0.88 1.57
N GLY A 90 12.63 -0.61 0.28
CA GLY A 90 12.96 -1.54 -0.80
C GLY A 90 11.85 -2.52 -1.18
N ILE A 91 10.62 -2.38 -0.69
CA ILE A 91 9.49 -3.21 -1.14
C ILE A 91 8.98 -2.78 -2.51
N ASP A 92 8.73 -3.76 -3.38
CA ASP A 92 8.32 -3.58 -4.77
C ASP A 92 6.83 -3.89 -5.00
N MET A 93 6.26 -4.79 -4.21
CA MET A 93 4.88 -5.28 -4.38
C MET A 93 4.10 -5.23 -3.07
N PHE A 94 2.79 -4.97 -3.18
CA PHE A 94 1.87 -4.86 -2.06
C PHE A 94 0.50 -5.42 -2.42
N ASP A 95 -0.23 -5.90 -1.42
CA ASP A 95 -1.66 -6.20 -1.52
C ASP A 95 -2.38 -5.81 -0.22
N CYS A 96 -3.62 -5.33 -0.35
CA CYS A 96 -4.48 -5.14 0.81
C CYS A 96 -5.94 -5.00 0.40
N VAL A 97 -6.84 -5.50 1.25
CA VAL A 97 -8.28 -5.29 1.10
C VAL A 97 -8.73 -3.88 1.50
N MET A 98 -7.87 -3.12 2.18
CA MET A 98 -8.19 -1.82 2.77
C MET A 98 -8.86 -0.83 1.82
N PRO A 99 -8.36 -0.55 0.59
CA PRO A 99 -9.00 0.43 -0.29
C PRO A 99 -10.47 0.10 -0.59
N THR A 100 -10.77 -1.18 -0.85
CA THR A 100 -12.13 -1.60 -1.17
C THR A 100 -13.01 -1.72 0.09
N ARG A 101 -12.48 -2.27 1.20
CA ARG A 101 -13.23 -2.40 2.46
C ARG A 101 -13.57 -1.04 3.05
N ASN A 102 -12.65 -0.09 3.01
CA ASN A 102 -12.87 1.26 3.53
C ASN A 102 -13.85 2.04 2.66
N ALA A 103 -13.75 1.92 1.33
CA ALA A 103 -14.69 2.54 0.39
C ALA A 103 -16.15 2.16 0.69
N ARG A 104 -16.42 0.87 0.90
CA ARG A 104 -17.75 0.36 1.23
C ARG A 104 -18.24 0.77 2.63
N ASN A 105 -17.31 1.15 3.51
CA ASN A 105 -17.59 1.66 4.85
C ASN A 105 -17.49 3.20 4.94
N GLY A 106 -17.52 3.90 3.81
CA GLY A 106 -17.57 5.36 3.75
C GLY A 106 -16.27 6.08 4.13
N HIS A 107 -15.13 5.39 4.11
CA HIS A 107 -13.80 5.96 4.34
C HIS A 107 -13.04 6.05 3.02
N LEU A 108 -12.82 7.27 2.54
CA LEU A 108 -12.31 7.57 1.20
C LEU A 108 -10.96 8.24 1.29
N PHE A 109 -9.94 7.64 0.67
CA PHE A 109 -8.59 8.19 0.65
C PHE A 109 -8.52 9.32 -0.38
N VAL A 110 -8.03 10.49 0.03
CA VAL A 110 -7.87 11.67 -0.82
C VAL A 110 -6.45 12.22 -0.66
N THR A 111 -6.02 13.08 -1.58
CA THR A 111 -4.68 13.68 -1.58
C THR A 111 -4.27 14.27 -0.23
N ASP A 112 -5.20 14.94 0.47
CA ASP A 112 -4.94 15.60 1.75
C ASP A 112 -5.48 14.79 2.96
N GLY A 113 -5.57 13.46 2.84
CA GLY A 113 -5.91 12.56 3.95
C GLY A 113 -7.13 11.67 3.70
N VAL A 114 -8.08 11.64 4.63
CA VAL A 114 -9.24 10.73 4.58
C VAL A 114 -10.55 11.48 4.75
N VAL A 115 -11.45 11.32 3.77
CA VAL A 115 -12.83 11.79 3.84
C VAL A 115 -13.71 10.69 4.42
N LYS A 116 -14.41 10.99 5.51
CA LYS A 116 -15.50 10.15 6.05
C LYS A 116 -16.81 10.63 5.46
N ILE A 117 -17.28 9.99 4.39
CA ILE A 117 -18.36 10.54 3.54
C ILE A 117 -19.68 10.70 4.30
N ARG A 118 -19.89 9.92 5.37
CA ARG A 118 -21.06 10.00 6.27
C ARG A 118 -21.16 11.28 7.09
N ASN A 119 -20.08 12.05 7.22
CA ASN A 119 -20.10 13.28 8.00
C ASN A 119 -21.07 14.30 7.38
N ALA A 120 -21.88 14.94 8.22
CA ALA A 120 -22.92 15.89 7.79
C ALA A 120 -22.38 17.07 6.98
N LYS A 121 -21.11 17.46 7.18
CA LYS A 121 -20.45 18.52 6.41
C LYS A 121 -20.43 18.27 4.89
N HIS A 122 -20.56 17.01 4.46
CA HIS A 122 -20.56 16.64 3.05
C HIS A 122 -21.95 16.64 2.41
N LYS A 123 -23.02 16.81 3.20
CA LYS A 123 -24.41 16.70 2.73
C LYS A 123 -24.72 17.62 1.55
N ASP A 124 -24.24 18.86 1.62
CA ASP A 124 -24.50 19.91 0.62
C ASP A 124 -23.21 20.32 -0.13
N ASP A 125 -22.12 19.55 0.03
CA ASP A 125 -20.82 19.81 -0.59
C ASP A 125 -20.82 19.36 -2.06
N THR A 126 -21.00 20.31 -2.98
CA THR A 126 -21.04 20.04 -4.43
C THR A 126 -19.65 19.89 -5.07
N SER A 127 -18.57 20.03 -4.30
CA SER A 127 -17.21 19.81 -4.80
C SER A 127 -16.93 18.32 -5.10
N PRO A 128 -15.94 18.01 -5.95
CA PRO A 128 -15.51 16.63 -6.16
C PRO A 128 -14.94 16.02 -4.88
N LEU A 129 -14.91 14.69 -4.81
CA LEU A 129 -14.35 13.98 -3.66
C LEU A 129 -12.89 14.37 -3.37
N ASP A 130 -12.08 14.44 -4.42
CA ASP A 130 -10.68 14.85 -4.41
C ASP A 130 -10.42 15.67 -5.68
N LYS A 131 -9.98 16.91 -5.52
CA LYS A 131 -9.75 17.86 -6.63
C LYS A 131 -8.58 17.44 -7.53
N ASP A 132 -7.64 16.67 -6.98
CA ASP A 132 -6.43 16.26 -7.70
C ASP A 132 -6.60 14.87 -8.33
N CYS A 133 -7.76 14.22 -8.16
CA CYS A 133 -8.03 12.88 -8.67
C CYS A 133 -8.75 12.91 -10.02
N ASP A 134 -8.29 12.06 -10.94
CA ASP A 134 -8.79 11.96 -12.31
C ASP A 134 -9.74 10.77 -12.53
N CYS A 135 -10.17 10.10 -11.47
CA CYS A 135 -11.06 8.94 -11.58
C CYS A 135 -12.48 9.32 -12.05
N TYR A 136 -13.22 8.34 -12.57
CA TYR A 136 -14.61 8.50 -12.97
C TYR A 136 -15.47 9.14 -11.87
N THR A 137 -15.30 8.68 -10.62
CA THR A 137 -16.05 9.22 -9.48
C THR A 137 -15.82 10.72 -9.27
N CYS A 138 -14.55 11.16 -9.24
CA CYS A 138 -14.21 12.58 -9.01
C CYS A 138 -14.58 13.49 -10.18
N ARG A 139 -14.60 12.98 -11.41
CA ARG A 139 -14.96 13.77 -12.61
C ARG A 139 -16.46 13.98 -12.78
N HIS A 140 -17.29 13.10 -12.21
CA HIS A 140 -18.72 13.06 -12.54
C HIS A 140 -19.65 13.22 -11.33
N TYR A 141 -19.16 13.07 -10.09
CA TYR A 141 -19.99 13.09 -8.90
C TYR A 141 -19.43 13.98 -7.79
N SER A 142 -20.33 14.66 -7.09
CA SER A 142 -20.02 15.49 -5.93
C SER A 142 -19.99 14.68 -4.64
N ARG A 143 -19.37 15.25 -3.60
CA ARG A 143 -19.41 14.69 -2.23
C ARG A 143 -20.84 14.59 -1.70
N ALA A 144 -21.69 15.58 -1.98
CA ALA A 144 -23.12 15.56 -1.63
C ALA A 144 -23.84 14.34 -2.20
N TYR A 145 -23.60 14.02 -3.48
CA TYR A 145 -24.23 12.86 -4.10
C TYR A 145 -23.70 11.54 -3.53
N LEU A 146 -22.38 11.43 -3.30
CA LEU A 146 -21.79 10.25 -2.66
C LEU A 146 -22.28 10.06 -1.21
N HIS A 147 -22.44 11.14 -0.46
CA HIS A 147 -23.05 11.14 0.88
C HIS A 147 -24.48 10.63 0.83
N HIS A 148 -25.28 11.11 -0.11
CA HIS A 148 -26.65 10.65 -0.31
C HIS A 148 -26.72 9.16 -0.64
N LEU A 149 -25.91 8.68 -1.59
CA LEU A 149 -25.88 7.26 -1.96
C LEU A 149 -25.50 6.35 -0.79
N ASP A 150 -24.48 6.72 0.01
CA ASP A 150 -24.10 5.97 1.21
C ASP A 150 -25.23 5.98 2.26
N ARG A 151 -25.89 7.12 2.48
CA ARG A 151 -27.04 7.24 3.40
C ARG A 151 -28.23 6.39 2.97
N CYS A 152 -28.45 6.25 1.68
CA CYS A 152 -29.51 5.41 1.11
C CYS A 152 -29.13 3.93 1.01
N ASN A 153 -27.91 3.55 1.39
CA ASN A 153 -27.36 2.19 1.21
C ASN A 153 -27.39 1.70 -0.26
N GLU A 154 -27.19 2.63 -1.20
CA GLU A 154 -27.20 2.31 -2.63
C GLU A 154 -25.89 1.66 -3.08
N ILE A 155 -25.98 0.55 -3.82
CA ILE A 155 -24.80 -0.19 -4.33
C ILE A 155 -23.93 0.69 -5.21
N LEU A 156 -24.52 1.66 -5.92
CA LEU A 156 -23.77 2.62 -6.72
C LEU A 156 -22.76 3.41 -5.88
N GLY A 157 -23.11 3.80 -4.64
CA GLY A 157 -22.19 4.51 -3.74
C GLY A 157 -20.96 3.66 -3.42
N ALA A 158 -21.17 2.38 -3.08
CA ALA A 158 -20.08 1.43 -2.86
C ALA A 158 -19.18 1.25 -4.10
N ARG A 159 -19.76 1.16 -5.30
CA ARG A 159 -19.00 1.05 -6.56
C ARG A 159 -18.16 2.28 -6.85
N LEU A 160 -18.75 3.47 -6.80
CA LEU A 160 -18.06 4.74 -7.05
C LEU A 160 -16.93 4.98 -6.04
N ASN A 161 -17.20 4.74 -4.76
CA ASN A 161 -16.20 4.85 -3.71
C ASN A 161 -15.03 3.87 -3.90
N THR A 162 -15.32 2.65 -4.36
CA THR A 162 -14.29 1.62 -4.60
C THR A 162 -13.40 2.00 -5.79
N ILE A 163 -13.99 2.49 -6.88
CA ILE A 163 -13.25 3.01 -8.04
C ILE A 163 -12.29 4.11 -7.59
N HIS A 164 -12.77 5.06 -6.79
CA HIS A 164 -11.95 6.16 -6.28
C HIS A 164 -10.78 5.67 -5.41
N ASN A 165 -11.03 4.85 -4.39
CA ASN A 165 -9.97 4.38 -3.50
C ASN A 165 -8.92 3.54 -4.22
N LEU A 166 -9.32 2.69 -5.18
CA LEU A 166 -8.38 1.94 -6.01
C LEU A 166 -7.55 2.89 -6.89
N ARG A 167 -8.17 3.90 -7.50
CA ARG A 167 -7.44 4.90 -8.29
C ARG A 167 -6.47 5.71 -7.44
N HIS A 168 -6.84 6.06 -6.21
CA HIS A 168 -5.94 6.73 -5.26
C HIS A 168 -4.65 5.91 -5.04
N TYR A 169 -4.77 4.60 -4.78
CA TYR A 169 -3.60 3.72 -4.58
C TYR A 169 -2.75 3.62 -5.84
N GLN A 170 -3.39 3.46 -7.01
CA GLN A 170 -2.67 3.39 -8.28
C GLN A 170 -1.91 4.69 -8.60
N ARG A 171 -2.50 5.85 -8.28
CA ARG A 171 -1.83 7.15 -8.43
C ARG A 171 -0.68 7.32 -7.46
N LEU A 172 -0.84 6.91 -6.19
CA LEU A 172 0.22 6.92 -5.20
C LEU A 172 1.42 6.08 -5.67
N MET A 173 1.18 4.83 -6.07
CA MET A 173 2.23 3.95 -6.56
C MET A 173 2.88 4.44 -7.86
N ALA A 174 2.10 5.07 -8.76
CA ALA A 174 2.66 5.70 -9.96
C ALA A 174 3.56 6.90 -9.63
N GLY A 175 3.15 7.74 -8.68
CA GLY A 175 3.95 8.86 -8.20
C GLY A 175 5.25 8.40 -7.53
N LEU A 176 5.20 7.34 -6.71
CA LEU A 176 6.40 6.73 -6.12
C LEU A 176 7.36 6.22 -7.19
N ARG A 177 6.88 5.49 -8.22
CA ARG A 177 7.73 5.03 -9.33
C ARG A 177 8.38 6.19 -10.08
N GLN A 178 7.60 7.21 -10.44
CA GLN A 178 8.13 8.39 -11.12
C GLN A 178 9.17 9.13 -10.27
N ALA A 179 8.91 9.27 -8.97
CA ALA A 179 9.85 9.93 -8.06
C ALA A 179 11.16 9.15 -7.91
N ILE A 180 11.13 7.81 -7.95
CA ILE A 180 12.34 6.97 -7.98
C ILE A 180 13.11 7.19 -9.28
N GLU A 181 12.43 7.10 -10.44
CA GLU A 181 13.04 7.29 -11.76
C GLU A 181 13.69 8.68 -11.92
N GLU A 182 13.09 9.71 -11.32
CA GLU A 182 13.60 11.09 -11.33
C GLU A 182 14.62 11.40 -10.22
N GLY A 183 14.90 10.47 -9.31
CA GLY A 183 15.78 10.71 -8.16
C GLY A 183 15.22 11.71 -7.12
N LYS A 184 13.89 11.80 -7.01
CA LYS A 184 13.15 12.75 -6.15
C LYS A 184 12.29 12.07 -5.09
N LEU A 185 12.58 10.82 -4.74
CA LEU A 185 11.78 10.07 -3.76
C LEU A 185 11.63 10.81 -2.42
N GLU A 186 12.72 11.36 -1.87
CA GLU A 186 12.67 12.08 -0.58
C GLU A 186 11.75 13.31 -0.63
N GLN A 187 11.75 14.06 -1.74
CA GLN A 187 10.83 15.18 -1.92
C GLN A 187 9.37 14.71 -1.99
N PHE A 188 9.12 13.61 -2.73
CA PHE A 188 7.78 13.02 -2.81
C PHE A 188 7.26 12.60 -1.42
N VAL A 189 8.11 11.97 -0.62
CA VAL A 189 7.79 11.57 0.77
C VAL A 189 7.49 12.80 1.63
N ALA A 190 8.33 13.83 1.56
CA ALA A 190 8.11 15.07 2.30
C ALA A 190 6.79 15.75 1.93
N ASP A 191 6.47 15.83 0.64
CA ASP A 191 5.21 16.39 0.15
C ASP A 191 4.00 15.57 0.61
N PHE A 192 4.10 14.24 0.54
CA PHE A 192 3.05 13.33 0.99
C PHE A 192 2.74 13.53 2.48
N TYR A 193 3.76 13.49 3.34
CA TYR A 193 3.61 13.66 4.79
C TYR A 193 3.16 15.07 5.17
N GLY A 194 3.65 16.10 4.47
CA GLY A 194 3.23 17.49 4.62
C GLY A 194 1.74 17.67 4.34
N ARG A 195 1.21 17.05 3.28
CA ARG A 195 -0.21 17.11 2.92
C ARG A 195 -1.12 16.45 3.95
N ILE A 196 -0.71 15.32 4.51
CA ILE A 196 -1.51 14.60 5.51
C ILE A 196 -1.26 15.07 6.95
N GLY A 197 -0.36 16.05 7.14
CA GLY A 197 -0.07 16.66 8.44
C GLY A 197 0.55 15.70 9.45
N LYS A 198 1.41 14.77 9.01
CA LYS A 198 2.07 13.78 9.87
C LYS A 198 3.60 13.91 9.79
N PRO A 199 4.33 13.56 10.86
CA PRO A 199 5.78 13.50 10.81
C PRO A 199 6.25 12.37 9.90
N ILE A 200 7.37 12.58 9.21
CA ILE A 200 8.04 11.55 8.41
C ILE A 200 8.74 10.57 9.36
N PRO A 201 8.46 9.26 9.29
CA PRO A 201 9.20 8.27 10.08
C PRO A 201 10.69 8.27 9.69
N PRO A 202 11.59 8.10 10.68
CA PRO A 202 13.01 8.00 10.39
C PRO A 202 13.30 6.75 9.56
N LEU A 203 14.35 6.81 8.74
CA LEU A 203 15.03 5.64 8.20
C LEU A 203 16.25 5.40 9.07
N ASN A 204 16.49 4.17 9.53
CA ASN A 204 17.77 3.87 10.16
C ASN A 204 18.87 3.88 9.09
N ALA A 205 20.03 4.44 9.45
CA ALA A 205 21.19 4.58 8.58
C ALA A 205 21.96 3.26 8.42
#